data_AF-W3VNY4-F1
#
_entry.id   AF-W3VNY4-F1
#
_cell.length_a   1.000
_cell.length_b   1.000
_cell.length_c   1.000
_cell.angle_alpha   90.00
_cell.angle_beta   90.00
_cell.angle_gamma   90.00
#
_symmetry.space_group_name_H-M   'P 1'
#
loop_
_entity.id
_entity.type
_entity.pdbx_description
1 polymer ?
#
loop_
_entity_poly.entity_id
_entity_poly.type
_entity_poly.pdbx_seq_one_letter_code
_entity_poly.pdbx_strand_id
1 'polypeptide(L)'
;MTDSPASSSLQTRLTTTFPPSALLSREDLQALAADDFHPPPASSSQTNADAISPDQAYFEAFFHSLPQTQALYRAHADLLRANEAKAQRNLERQAPLHELRNETLELFERAKKLESEWTQREAQLAEAHKRFNPSALHFNLTQSASKLNDRSEELANAFVEGLPYPTDDSGTAPEGVLDDAAFVRRYKQQRLLFHKRRLVADRWARNQVHWSD
;
A
#
# COMPACT_ATOMS: atom_id res chain seq x y z
N MET A 1 6.17 11.95 32.13
CA MET A 1 5.44 11.31 31.01
C MET A 1 6.40 11.15 29.86
N THR A 2 6.96 9.96 29.70
CA THR A 2 7.55 9.48 28.43
C THR A 2 7.32 7.98 28.42
N ASP A 3 6.11 7.60 28.05
CA ASP A 3 5.77 6.22 27.68
C ASP A 3 6.53 5.88 26.39
N SER A 4 7.38 4.86 26.43
CA SER A 4 7.89 4.19 25.22
C SER A 4 7.10 2.90 25.02
N PRO A 5 6.44 2.72 23.86
CA PRO A 5 5.53 1.60 23.65
C PRO A 5 6.24 0.35 23.13
N ALA A 6 5.69 -0.80 23.53
CA ALA A 6 5.75 -2.08 22.82
C ALA A 6 7.10 -2.81 22.75
N SER A 7 7.53 -3.40 23.86
CA SER A 7 8.22 -4.70 23.78
C SER A 7 7.17 -5.80 23.82
N SER A 8 6.67 -6.18 22.64
CA SER A 8 5.89 -7.41 22.50
C SER A 8 6.81 -8.58 22.86
N SER A 9 6.62 -9.11 24.07
CA SER A 9 7.38 -10.22 24.61
C SER A 9 7.04 -11.50 23.85
N LEU A 10 7.71 -11.71 22.71
CA LEU A 10 7.71 -12.99 22.03
C LEU A 10 8.24 -14.04 23.02
N GLN A 11 7.34 -14.89 23.52
CA GLN A 11 7.67 -16.03 24.38
C GLN A 11 8.46 -17.06 23.57
N THR A 12 9.76 -16.83 23.45
CA THR A 12 10.73 -17.81 22.96
C THR A 12 11.18 -18.70 24.11
N ARG A 13 11.73 -19.89 23.81
CA ARG A 13 12.32 -20.75 24.85
C ARG A 13 13.38 -20.01 25.68
N LEU A 14 14.07 -19.04 25.09
CA LEU A 14 15.07 -18.19 25.76
C LEU A 14 14.44 -17.34 26.88
N THR A 15 13.31 -16.68 26.61
CA THR A 15 12.52 -15.92 27.60
C THR A 15 11.97 -16.78 28.73
N THR A 16 11.71 -18.07 28.49
CA THR A 16 11.17 -18.98 29.50
C THR A 16 12.26 -19.56 30.41
N THR A 17 13.44 -19.87 29.85
CA THR A 17 14.53 -20.49 30.62
C THR A 17 15.40 -19.46 31.35
N PHE A 18 15.52 -18.24 30.82
CA PHE A 18 16.35 -17.18 31.40
C PHE A 18 15.61 -15.83 31.37
N PRO A 19 14.61 -15.63 32.25
CA PRO A 19 13.81 -14.41 32.29
C PRO A 19 14.60 -13.11 32.53
N PRO A 20 15.65 -13.05 33.37
CA PRO A 20 16.36 -11.78 33.58
C PRO A 20 17.14 -11.35 32.35
N SER A 21 17.74 -12.27 31.58
CA SER A 21 18.51 -11.95 30.37
C SER A 21 17.66 -11.50 29.19
N ALA A 22 16.37 -11.82 29.21
CA ALA A 22 15.47 -11.54 28.10
C ALA A 22 14.93 -10.09 28.09
N LEU A 23 15.09 -9.37 29.20
CA LEU A 23 14.69 -7.97 29.34
C LEU A 23 15.84 -7.00 29.02
N LEU A 24 17.06 -7.50 28.80
CA LEU A 24 18.20 -6.64 28.46
C LEU A 24 18.10 -6.21 27.00
N SER A 25 18.38 -4.92 26.76
CA SER A 25 18.51 -4.40 25.41
C SER A 25 19.75 -5.00 24.72
N ARG A 26 19.80 -4.94 23.39
CA ARG A 26 20.97 -5.40 22.63
C ARG A 26 22.25 -4.69 23.05
N GLU A 27 22.14 -3.42 23.42
CA GLU A 27 23.26 -2.60 23.91
C GLU A 27 23.74 -3.10 25.28
N ASP A 28 22.83 -3.44 26.19
CA ASP A 28 23.20 -3.98 27.51
C ASP A 28 23.83 -5.38 27.42
N LEU A 29 23.37 -6.21 26.48
CA LEU A 29 23.98 -7.52 26.20
C LEU A 29 25.39 -7.37 25.59
N GLN A 30 25.59 -6.36 24.74
CA GLN A 30 26.92 -6.03 24.23
C GLN A 30 27.82 -5.45 25.32
N ALA A 31 27.29 -4.64 26.24
CA ALA A 31 28.04 -4.12 27.38
C ALA A 31 28.50 -5.26 28.32
N LEU A 32 27.64 -6.24 28.62
CA LEU A 32 28.01 -7.43 29.40
C LEU A 32 29.04 -8.33 28.71
N ALA A 33 29.03 -8.36 27.37
CA ALA A 33 30.01 -9.10 26.59
C ALA A 33 31.33 -8.33 26.39
N ALA A 34 31.29 -6.99 26.49
CA ALA A 34 32.42 -6.09 26.38
C ALA A 34 33.07 -5.74 27.72
N ASP A 35 32.40 -6.05 28.85
CA ASP A 35 33.05 -6.16 30.16
C ASP A 35 34.01 -7.37 30.08
N ASP A 36 35.20 -7.09 29.54
CA ASP A 36 36.41 -7.83 29.83
C ASP A 36 36.46 -7.99 31.35
N PHE A 37 36.18 -9.20 31.82
CA PHE A 37 36.43 -9.57 33.21
C PHE A 37 37.95 -9.47 33.42
N HIS A 38 38.43 -8.26 33.71
CA HIS A 38 39.75 -8.03 34.21
C HIS A 38 39.68 -8.38 35.70
N PRO A 39 40.25 -9.52 36.14
CA PRO A 39 40.30 -9.80 37.57
C PRO A 39 40.99 -8.60 38.25
N PRO A 40 40.50 -8.14 39.41
CA PRO A 40 41.04 -6.95 40.06
C PRO A 40 42.55 -7.11 40.25
N PRO A 41 43.36 -6.05 40.08
CA PRO A 41 44.77 -6.12 40.43
C PRO A 41 44.83 -6.40 41.93
N ALA A 42 45.32 -7.59 42.28
CA ALA A 42 45.59 -7.97 43.66
C ALA A 42 46.64 -7.00 44.22
N SER A 43 46.15 -5.96 44.90
CA SER A 43 46.97 -5.06 45.68
C SER A 43 47.60 -5.88 46.82
N SER A 44 48.94 -5.88 46.83
CA SER A 44 49.85 -6.37 47.87
C SER A 44 50.08 -7.89 48.01
N SER A 45 50.63 -8.48 46.95
CA SER A 45 51.75 -9.43 47.08
C SER A 45 52.44 -9.61 45.73
N GLN A 46 53.21 -8.58 45.34
CA GLN A 46 54.24 -8.72 44.30
C GLN A 46 55.38 -9.58 44.84
N THR A 47 55.19 -10.89 44.82
CA THR A 47 56.24 -11.90 44.65
C THR A 47 55.52 -13.18 44.33
N ASN A 48 55.84 -13.71 43.16
CA ASN A 48 55.57 -15.05 42.65
C ASN A 48 54.46 -15.13 41.59
N ALA A 49 54.93 -15.24 40.34
CA ALA A 49 54.47 -16.30 39.47
C ALA A 49 54.61 -17.66 40.22
N ASP A 50 53.70 -17.95 41.15
CA ASP A 50 53.76 -19.11 42.03
C ASP A 50 53.56 -20.37 41.18
N ALA A 51 54.66 -21.10 41.00
CA ALA A 51 54.63 -22.48 40.57
C ALA A 51 53.51 -23.18 41.33
N ILE A 52 52.56 -23.77 40.60
CA ILE A 52 51.50 -24.61 41.18
C ILE A 52 52.21 -25.50 42.19
N SER A 53 51.88 -25.34 43.49
CA SER A 53 52.53 -26.16 44.50
C SER A 53 52.33 -27.62 44.07
N PRO A 54 53.35 -28.49 44.20
CA PRO A 54 53.23 -29.85 43.69
C PRO A 54 51.94 -30.51 44.20
N ASP A 55 51.56 -30.24 45.44
CA ASP A 55 50.31 -30.70 46.06
C ASP A 55 49.04 -30.17 45.36
N GLN A 56 49.02 -28.92 44.92
CA GLN A 56 47.89 -28.36 44.17
C GLN A 56 47.83 -28.91 42.74
N ALA A 57 48.98 -29.13 42.09
CA ALA A 57 49.04 -29.77 40.77
C ALA A 57 48.59 -31.23 40.84
N TYR A 58 48.97 -31.96 41.90
CA TYR A 58 48.50 -33.32 42.16
C TYR A 58 47.00 -33.36 42.46
N PHE A 59 46.48 -32.40 43.24
CA PHE A 59 45.05 -32.30 43.51
C PHE A 59 44.26 -32.00 42.23
N GLU A 60 44.70 -31.07 41.40
CA GLU A 60 44.07 -30.76 40.11
C GLU A 60 44.15 -31.96 39.16
N ALA A 61 45.31 -32.62 39.05
CA ALA A 61 45.45 -33.83 38.24
C ALA A 61 44.53 -34.96 38.71
N PHE A 62 44.42 -35.18 40.02
CA PHE A 62 43.48 -36.14 40.60
C PHE A 62 42.04 -35.72 40.33
N PHE A 63 41.69 -34.45 40.54
CA PHE A 63 40.36 -33.91 40.29
C PHE A 63 39.93 -34.07 38.83
N HIS A 64 40.82 -33.77 37.87
CA HIS A 64 40.59 -33.98 36.44
C HIS A 64 40.67 -35.45 36.01
N SER A 65 41.17 -36.34 36.87
CA SER A 65 41.13 -37.79 36.64
C SER A 65 39.78 -38.41 37.01
N LEU A 66 38.96 -37.73 37.85
CA LEU A 66 37.64 -38.25 38.21
C LEU A 66 36.76 -38.43 36.96
N PRO A 67 36.05 -39.56 36.81
CA PRO A 67 35.25 -39.83 35.62
C PRO A 67 34.08 -38.83 35.48
N GLN A 68 33.54 -38.35 36.60
CA GLN A 68 32.45 -37.37 36.61
C GLN A 68 32.90 -35.99 36.13
N THR A 69 34.09 -35.52 36.54
CA THR A 69 34.63 -34.24 36.09
C THR A 69 35.01 -34.31 34.62
N GLN A 70 35.60 -35.41 34.14
CA GLN A 70 35.86 -35.64 32.72
C GLN A 70 34.58 -35.66 31.88
N ALA A 71 33.51 -36.30 32.37
CA ALA A 71 32.21 -36.31 31.70
C ALA A 71 31.62 -34.90 31.60
N LEU A 72 31.75 -34.09 32.66
CA LEU A 72 31.32 -32.69 32.65
C LEU A 72 32.12 -31.84 31.66
N TYR A 73 33.46 -31.98 31.61
CA TYR A 73 34.28 -31.26 30.62
C TYR A 73 33.92 -31.64 29.18
N ARG A 74 33.65 -32.92 28.91
CA ARG A 74 33.21 -33.37 27.59
C ARG A 74 31.85 -32.78 27.23
N ALA A 75 30.88 -32.87 28.13
CA ALA A 75 29.55 -32.30 27.93
C ALA A 75 29.61 -30.78 27.71
N HIS A 76 30.46 -30.07 28.46
CA HIS A 76 30.68 -28.64 28.30
C HIS A 76 31.31 -28.31 26.93
N ALA A 77 32.34 -29.05 26.51
CA ALA A 77 32.96 -28.88 25.20
C ALA A 77 31.98 -29.16 24.05
N ASP A 78 31.13 -30.18 24.19
CA ASP A 78 30.09 -30.51 23.21
C ASP A 78 29.04 -29.39 23.11
N LEU A 79 28.64 -28.81 24.25
CA LEU A 79 27.73 -27.67 24.28
C LEU A 79 28.33 -26.42 23.63
N LEU A 80 29.61 -26.12 23.87
CA LEU A 80 30.31 -25.02 23.21
C LEU A 80 30.35 -25.22 21.69
N ARG A 81 30.78 -26.39 21.21
CA ARG A 81 30.78 -26.69 19.76
C ARG A 81 29.37 -26.59 19.15
N ALA A 82 28.35 -27.04 19.87
CA ALA A 82 26.96 -26.92 19.41
C ALA A 82 26.47 -25.46 19.38
N ASN A 83 26.92 -24.61 20.31
CA ASN A 83 26.61 -23.20 20.32
C ASN A 83 27.31 -22.47 19.16
N GLU A 84 28.61 -22.70 18.98
CA GLU A 84 29.40 -22.16 17.88
C GLU A 84 28.81 -22.53 16.51
N ALA A 85 28.42 -23.80 16.32
CA ALA A 85 27.75 -24.24 15.09
C ALA A 85 26.40 -23.53 14.85
N LYS A 86 25.64 -23.23 15.92
CA LYS A 86 24.40 -22.43 15.79
C LYS A 86 24.69 -20.97 15.47
N ALA A 87 25.72 -20.39 16.09
CA ALA A 87 26.14 -19.02 15.82
C ALA A 87 26.58 -18.86 14.35
N GLN A 88 27.38 -19.80 13.84
CA GLN A 88 27.79 -19.83 12.43
C GLN A 88 26.59 -19.89 11.48
N ARG A 89 25.63 -20.80 11.73
CA ARG A 89 24.39 -20.89 10.93
C ARG A 89 23.55 -19.62 10.98
N ASN A 90 23.51 -18.93 12.12
CA ASN A 90 22.80 -17.66 12.25
C ASN A 90 23.49 -16.55 11.44
N LEU A 91 24.83 -16.49 11.47
CA LEU A 91 25.61 -15.53 10.70
C LEU A 91 25.46 -15.77 9.19
N GLU A 92 25.52 -17.04 8.75
CA GLU A 92 25.29 -17.41 7.35
C GLU A 92 23.90 -16.97 6.84
N ARG A 93 22.88 -17.07 7.70
CA ARG A 93 21.50 -16.69 7.36
C ARG A 93 21.24 -15.19 7.47
N GLN A 94 22.09 -14.44 8.16
CA GLN A 94 21.87 -13.03 8.41
C GLN A 94 21.75 -12.24 7.10
N ALA A 95 22.73 -12.38 6.19
CA ALA A 95 22.73 -11.69 4.90
C ALA A 95 21.47 -11.95 4.06
N PRO A 96 21.10 -13.21 3.73
CA PRO A 96 19.91 -13.46 2.91
C PRO A 96 18.60 -13.04 3.61
N LEU A 97 18.53 -13.08 4.94
CA LEU A 97 17.36 -12.57 5.67
C LEU A 97 17.26 -11.05 5.60
N HIS A 98 18.38 -10.33 5.65
CA HIS A 98 18.39 -8.88 5.46
C HIS A 98 18.03 -8.49 4.03
N GLU A 99 18.54 -9.21 3.03
CA GLU A 99 18.17 -9.01 1.62
C GLU A 99 16.67 -9.21 1.41
N LEU A 100 16.12 -10.34 1.88
CA LEU A 100 14.69 -10.62 1.78
C LEU A 100 13.85 -9.57 2.53
N ARG A 101 14.31 -9.12 3.70
CA ARG A 101 13.65 -8.04 4.44
C ARG A 101 13.61 -6.75 3.63
N ASN A 102 14.71 -6.36 3.01
CA ASN A 102 14.76 -5.16 2.20
C ASN A 102 13.84 -5.26 0.98
N GLU A 103 13.87 -6.39 0.27
CA GLU A 103 12.98 -6.64 -0.88
C GLU A 103 11.50 -6.57 -0.48
N THR A 104 11.13 -7.22 0.62
CA THR A 104 9.73 -7.18 1.11
C THR A 104 9.30 -5.78 1.53
N LEU A 105 10.20 -4.98 2.13
CA LEU A 105 9.92 -3.58 2.44
C LEU A 105 9.73 -2.75 1.18
N GLU A 106 10.60 -2.91 0.17
CA GLU A 106 10.46 -2.20 -1.11
C GLU A 106 9.15 -2.52 -1.83
N LEU A 107 8.78 -3.81 -1.88
CA LEU A 107 7.51 -4.25 -2.46
C LEU A 107 6.31 -3.74 -1.68
N PHE A 108 6.39 -3.73 -0.34
CA PHE A 108 5.34 -3.19 0.53
C PHE A 108 5.15 -1.69 0.31
N GLU A 109 6.23 -0.92 0.31
CA GLU A 109 6.19 0.52 0.05
C GLU A 109 5.64 0.82 -1.35
N ARG A 110 6.02 0.03 -2.36
CA ARG A 110 5.46 0.15 -3.71
C ARG A 110 3.95 -0.14 -3.73
N ALA A 111 3.51 -1.19 -3.05
CA ALA A 111 2.10 -1.52 -2.94
C ALA A 111 1.31 -0.41 -2.24
N LYS A 112 1.85 0.16 -1.15
CA LYS A 112 1.24 1.29 -0.43
C LYS A 112 1.14 2.55 -1.28
N LYS A 113 2.17 2.85 -2.08
CA LYS A 113 2.10 3.95 -3.05
C LYS A 113 1.00 3.72 -4.08
N LEU A 114 0.92 2.54 -4.68
CA LEU A 114 -0.13 2.20 -5.64
C LEU A 114 -1.54 2.24 -5.03
N GLU A 115 -1.69 1.79 -3.78
CA GLU A 115 -2.94 1.88 -3.03
C GLU A 115 -3.38 3.34 -2.84
N SER A 116 -2.43 4.23 -2.54
CA SER A 116 -2.72 5.67 -2.44
C SER A 116 -3.13 6.28 -3.78
N GLU A 117 -2.45 5.90 -4.88
CA GLU A 117 -2.77 6.36 -6.25
C GLU A 117 -4.12 5.82 -6.74
N TRP A 118 -4.52 4.64 -6.31
CA TRP A 118 -5.79 4.00 -6.71
C TRP A 118 -6.99 4.88 -6.40
N THR A 119 -7.03 5.50 -5.23
CA THR A 119 -8.15 6.37 -4.83
C THR A 119 -8.35 7.55 -5.78
N GLN A 120 -7.25 8.13 -6.27
CA GLN A 120 -7.28 9.24 -7.21
C GLN A 120 -7.72 8.78 -8.60
N ARG A 121 -7.19 7.64 -9.08
CA ARG A 121 -7.57 7.06 -10.38
C ARG A 121 -9.03 6.63 -10.40
N GLU A 122 -9.53 6.03 -9.32
CA GLU A 122 -10.94 5.65 -9.19
C GLU A 122 -11.85 6.87 -9.25
N ALA A 123 -11.49 7.97 -8.58
CA ALA A 123 -12.23 9.22 -8.66
C ALA A 123 -12.25 9.79 -10.10
N GLN A 124 -11.12 9.77 -10.80
CA GLN A 124 -11.03 10.19 -12.21
C GLN A 124 -11.87 9.31 -13.14
N LEU A 125 -11.86 8.00 -12.93
CA LEU A 125 -12.68 7.05 -13.67
C LEU A 125 -14.17 7.30 -13.41
N ALA A 126 -14.57 7.47 -12.15
CA ALA A 126 -15.94 7.77 -11.78
C ALA A 126 -16.42 9.09 -12.40
N GLU A 127 -15.58 10.12 -12.42
CA GLU A 127 -15.88 11.41 -13.06
C GLU A 127 -16.06 11.26 -14.59
N ALA A 128 -15.13 10.56 -15.24
CA ALA A 128 -15.20 10.29 -16.67
C ALA A 128 -16.47 9.47 -17.03
N HIS A 129 -16.78 8.45 -16.22
CA HIS A 129 -17.93 7.58 -16.41
C HIS A 129 -19.27 8.26 -16.09
N LYS A 130 -19.28 9.30 -15.25
CA LYS A 130 -20.51 10.02 -14.89
C LYS A 130 -21.31 10.50 -16.11
N ARG A 131 -20.62 10.90 -17.19
CA ARG A 131 -21.24 11.37 -18.44
C ARG A 131 -21.88 10.24 -19.26
N PHE A 132 -21.38 9.02 -19.10
CA PHE A 132 -21.85 7.82 -19.80
C PHE A 132 -22.79 6.97 -18.96
N ASN A 133 -23.08 7.38 -17.72
CA ASN A 133 -24.09 6.74 -16.89
C ASN A 133 -25.45 6.79 -17.63
N PRO A 134 -26.21 5.68 -17.70
CA PRO A 134 -27.53 5.65 -18.33
C PRO A 134 -28.45 6.80 -17.93
N SER A 135 -28.43 7.23 -16.67
CA SER A 135 -29.23 8.36 -16.19
C SER A 135 -28.78 9.70 -16.80
N ALA A 136 -27.47 9.93 -16.88
CA ALA A 136 -26.90 11.12 -17.51
C ALA A 136 -27.18 11.15 -19.01
N LEU A 137 -27.06 10.01 -19.70
CA LEU A 137 -27.39 9.88 -21.12
C LEU A 137 -28.88 10.14 -21.38
N HIS A 138 -29.77 9.59 -20.56
CA HIS A 138 -31.20 9.84 -20.65
C HIS A 138 -31.57 11.31 -20.39
N PHE A 139 -30.95 11.92 -19.37
CA PHE A 139 -31.10 13.34 -19.09
C PHE A 139 -30.62 14.20 -20.27
N ASN A 140 -29.44 13.91 -20.83
CA ASN A 140 -28.89 14.62 -21.99
C ASN A 140 -29.81 14.47 -23.22
N LEU A 141 -30.36 13.28 -23.46
CA LEU A 141 -31.32 13.05 -24.54
C LEU A 141 -32.57 13.91 -24.35
N THR A 142 -33.15 13.90 -23.15
CA THR A 142 -34.34 14.68 -22.81
C THR A 142 -34.08 16.19 -22.95
N GLN A 143 -32.96 16.67 -22.40
CA GLN A 143 -32.55 18.06 -22.53
C GLN A 143 -32.33 18.47 -23.99
N SER A 144 -31.72 17.60 -24.80
CA SER A 144 -31.52 17.87 -26.23
C SER A 144 -32.83 17.90 -27.02
N ALA A 145 -33.87 17.19 -26.56
CA ALA A 145 -35.20 17.27 -27.14
C ALA A 145 -35.87 18.60 -26.75
N SER A 146 -35.80 19.02 -25.49
CA SER A 146 -36.31 20.32 -25.06
C SER A 146 -35.64 21.48 -25.81
N LYS A 147 -34.30 21.48 -25.94
CA LYS A 147 -33.58 22.50 -26.73
C LYS A 147 -34.02 22.56 -28.19
N LEU A 148 -34.31 21.40 -28.82
CA LEU A 148 -34.84 21.37 -30.18
C LEU A 148 -36.27 21.92 -30.26
N ASN A 149 -37.10 21.66 -29.24
CA ASN A 149 -38.43 22.25 -29.15
C ASN A 149 -38.31 23.77 -29.10
N ASP A 150 -37.54 24.30 -28.16
CA ASP A 150 -37.39 25.74 -27.93
C ASP A 150 -36.86 26.43 -29.19
N ARG A 151 -35.81 25.88 -29.82
CA ARG A 151 -35.26 26.39 -31.08
C ARG A 151 -36.26 26.35 -32.24
N SER A 152 -37.12 25.33 -32.29
CA SER A 152 -38.17 25.25 -33.32
C SER A 152 -39.29 26.26 -33.09
N GLU A 153 -39.63 26.56 -31.83
CA GLU A 153 -40.58 27.63 -31.49
C GLU A 153 -39.97 29.00 -31.80
N GLU A 154 -38.70 29.25 -31.45
CA GLU A 154 -37.99 30.49 -31.80
C GLU A 154 -37.97 30.71 -33.32
N LEU A 155 -37.69 29.66 -34.09
CA LEU A 155 -37.72 29.71 -35.56
C LEU A 155 -39.14 30.03 -36.07
N ALA A 156 -40.17 29.42 -35.48
CA ALA A 156 -41.56 29.70 -35.85
C ALA A 156 -41.98 31.14 -35.50
N ASN A 157 -41.62 31.63 -34.32
CA ASN A 157 -41.90 33.00 -33.89
C ASN A 157 -41.19 34.01 -34.80
N ALA A 158 -39.91 33.77 -35.13
CA ALA A 158 -39.17 34.62 -36.06
C ALA A 158 -39.83 34.69 -37.44
N PHE A 159 -40.35 33.57 -37.95
CA PHE A 159 -41.09 33.55 -39.21
C PHE A 159 -42.39 34.36 -39.16
N VAL A 160 -43.17 34.21 -38.09
CA VAL A 160 -44.46 34.91 -37.93
C VAL A 160 -44.26 36.41 -37.72
N GLU A 161 -43.25 36.80 -36.95
CA GLU A 161 -42.93 38.19 -36.61
C GLU A 161 -42.09 38.89 -37.70
N GLY A 162 -41.63 38.16 -38.72
CA GLY A 162 -40.75 38.68 -39.76
C GLY A 162 -39.36 39.07 -39.24
N LEU A 163 -38.94 38.49 -38.11
CA LEU A 163 -37.65 38.75 -37.49
C LEU A 163 -36.53 37.93 -38.17
N PRO A 164 -35.27 38.35 -38.04
CA PRO A 164 -34.13 37.55 -38.47
C PRO A 164 -34.13 36.17 -37.79
N TYR A 165 -33.87 35.12 -38.57
CA TYR A 165 -33.81 33.77 -38.02
C TYR A 165 -32.64 33.60 -37.06
N PRO A 166 -32.80 32.81 -35.97
CA PRO A 166 -31.71 32.44 -35.09
C PRO A 166 -30.58 31.77 -35.88
N THR A 167 -29.33 32.10 -35.54
CA THR A 167 -28.16 31.50 -36.20
C THR A 167 -28.05 30.03 -35.83
N ASP A 168 -27.97 29.17 -36.85
CA ASP A 168 -27.75 27.75 -36.63
C ASP A 168 -26.25 27.46 -36.39
N ASP A 169 -25.93 26.55 -35.46
CA ASP A 169 -24.55 26.04 -35.22
C ASP A 169 -23.82 25.49 -36.46
N SER A 170 -24.51 25.32 -37.60
CA SER A 170 -23.90 24.83 -38.85
C SER A 170 -23.20 25.91 -39.67
N GLY A 171 -23.16 27.17 -39.21
CA GLY A 171 -22.42 28.25 -39.87
C GLY A 171 -22.91 28.62 -41.28
N THR A 172 -24.04 28.07 -41.73
CA THR A 172 -24.57 28.27 -43.08
C THR A 172 -25.99 28.81 -43.05
N ALA A 173 -26.13 30.10 -42.75
CA ALA A 173 -26.67 31.07 -43.71
C ALA A 173 -26.55 32.50 -43.14
N PRO A 174 -26.19 33.49 -43.99
CA PRO A 174 -26.02 34.89 -43.62
C PRO A 174 -27.38 35.57 -43.40
N GLU A 175 -27.34 36.75 -42.78
CA GLU A 175 -28.41 37.73 -42.59
C GLU A 175 -29.27 37.98 -43.85
N GLY A 176 -30.21 37.09 -44.13
CA GLY A 176 -31.16 37.26 -45.22
C GLY A 176 -32.49 36.66 -44.80
N VAL A 177 -33.57 37.39 -45.07
CA VAL A 177 -34.95 36.91 -44.97
C VAL A 177 -35.02 35.59 -45.74
N LEU A 178 -35.02 34.46 -45.03
CA LEU A 178 -35.12 33.15 -45.66
C LEU A 178 -36.46 33.06 -46.39
N ASP A 179 -36.41 32.62 -47.64
CA ASP A 179 -37.57 32.22 -48.45
C ASP A 179 -38.45 31.21 -47.68
N ASP A 180 -39.77 31.25 -47.89
CA ASP A 180 -40.77 30.40 -47.24
C ASP A 180 -40.41 28.91 -47.34
N ALA A 181 -39.85 28.50 -48.49
CA ALA A 181 -39.40 27.14 -48.70
C ALA A 181 -38.26 26.74 -47.76
N ALA A 182 -37.38 27.68 -47.39
CA ALA A 182 -36.26 27.44 -46.49
C ALA A 182 -36.73 27.34 -45.02
N PHE A 183 -37.70 28.17 -44.61
CA PHE A 183 -38.39 28.02 -43.32
C PHE A 183 -38.98 26.62 -43.17
N VAL A 184 -39.83 26.21 -44.12
CA VAL A 184 -40.53 24.92 -44.06
C VAL A 184 -39.57 23.75 -43.96
N ARG A 185 -38.45 23.79 -44.71
CA ARG A 185 -37.42 22.74 -44.63
C ARG A 185 -36.77 22.66 -43.26
N ARG A 186 -36.31 23.79 -42.71
CA ARG A 186 -35.63 23.84 -41.40
C ARG A 186 -36.56 23.46 -40.26
N TYR A 187 -37.77 24.01 -40.24
CA TYR A 187 -38.77 23.71 -39.21
C TYR A 187 -39.15 22.23 -39.21
N LYS A 188 -39.41 21.64 -40.39
CA LYS A 188 -39.71 20.20 -40.52
C LYS A 188 -38.54 19.35 -40.02
N GLN A 189 -37.31 19.71 -40.36
CA GLN A 189 -36.11 18.98 -39.91
C GLN A 189 -35.99 19.00 -38.39
N GLN A 190 -36.13 20.17 -37.76
CA GLN A 190 -36.04 20.32 -36.30
C GLN A 190 -37.16 19.56 -35.58
N ARG A 191 -38.41 19.67 -36.04
CA ARG A 191 -39.57 18.96 -35.45
C ARG A 191 -39.46 17.45 -35.62
N LEU A 192 -38.98 16.96 -36.76
CA LEU A 192 -38.74 15.54 -36.98
C LEU A 192 -37.71 15.00 -35.99
N LEU A 193 -36.59 15.70 -35.81
CA LEU A 193 -35.57 15.31 -34.84
C LEU A 193 -36.08 15.39 -33.39
N PHE A 194 -36.85 16.41 -33.05
CA PHE A 194 -37.50 16.55 -31.74
C PHE A 194 -38.37 15.33 -31.43
N HIS A 195 -39.31 14.98 -32.33
CA HIS A 195 -40.21 13.85 -32.13
C HIS A 195 -39.46 12.52 -32.05
N LYS A 196 -38.43 12.32 -32.87
CA LYS A 196 -37.56 11.13 -32.79
C LYS A 196 -36.91 11.03 -31.41
N ARG A 197 -36.26 12.10 -30.93
CA ARG A 197 -35.58 12.09 -29.63
C ARG A 197 -36.55 11.91 -28.48
N ARG A 198 -37.73 12.54 -28.52
CA ARG A 198 -38.77 12.39 -27.50
C ARG A 198 -39.32 10.97 -27.45
N LEU A 199 -39.59 10.36 -28.60
CA LEU A 199 -40.04 8.97 -28.67
C LEU A 199 -38.99 8.00 -28.10
N VAL A 200 -37.71 8.21 -28.42
CA VAL A 200 -36.62 7.41 -27.84
C VAL A 200 -36.52 7.64 -26.33
N ALA A 201 -36.62 8.89 -25.85
CA ALA A 201 -36.58 9.21 -24.42
C ALA A 201 -37.75 8.57 -23.65
N ASP A 202 -38.95 8.56 -24.22
CA ASP A 202 -40.15 7.93 -23.65
C ASP A 202 -40.00 6.40 -23.59
N ARG A 203 -39.48 5.79 -24.66
CA ARG A 203 -39.17 4.35 -24.67
C ARG A 203 -38.10 3.99 -23.64
N TRP A 204 -37.09 4.83 -23.49
CA TRP A 204 -36.05 4.65 -22.46
C TRP A 204 -36.66 4.71 -21.06
N ALA A 205 -37.48 5.73 -20.77
CA ALA A 205 -38.14 5.86 -19.47
C ALA A 205 -39.04 4.65 -19.12
N ARG A 206 -39.53 3.93 -20.13
CA ARG A 206 -40.32 2.69 -19.98
C ARG A 206 -39.48 1.41 -19.98
N ASN A 207 -38.15 1.50 -20.00
CA ASN A 207 -37.22 0.38 -20.15
C ASN A 207 -37.46 -0.48 -21.41
N GLN A 208 -37.95 0.14 -22.49
CA GLN A 208 -38.24 -0.51 -23.77
C GLN A 208 -37.13 -0.28 -24.81
N VAL A 209 -35.94 0.14 -24.37
CA VAL A 209 -34.79 0.35 -25.25
C VAL A 209 -33.94 -0.91 -25.24
N HIS A 210 -33.91 -1.60 -26.38
CA HIS A 210 -32.99 -2.69 -26.63
C HIS A 210 -31.80 -2.11 -27.40
N TRP A 211 -30.62 -2.14 -26.79
CA TRP A 211 -29.37 -1.87 -27.48
C TRP A 211 -29.04 -3.13 -28.29
N SER A 212 -28.80 -2.99 -29.59
CA SER A 212 -28.24 -4.08 -30.40
C SER A 212 -26.75 -4.12 -30.12
N ASP A 213 -26.22 -5.28 -29.73
CA ASP A 213 -24.77 -5.50 -29.59
C ASP A 213 -24.02 -5.30 -30.93
#